data_AF-A0A942PNC2-F1
#
_entry.id   AF-A0A942PNC2-F1
#
_cell.length_a   1.000
_cell.length_b   1.000
_cell.length_c   1.000
_cell.angle_alpha   90.00
_cell.angle_beta   90.00
_cell.angle_gamma   90.00
#
_symmetry.space_group_name_H-M   'P 1'
#
loop_
_entity.id
_entity.type
_entity.pdbx_description
1 polymer ?
#
loop_
_entity_poly.entity_id
_entity_poly.type
_entity_poly.pdbx_seq_one_letter_code
_entity_poly.pdbx_strand_id
1 'polypeptide(L)' 'MQQENQANQNVGSMMKPELSGTDAQKVKQEIQKDVNEGQGAMTSREAGAMRD' A
#
# COMPACT_ATOMS: atom_id res chain seq x y z
N MET A 1 34.60 -5.44 7.46
CA MET A 1 33.36 -4.67 7.67
C MET A 1 33.12 -3.80 6.43
N GLN A 2 32.54 -4.38 5.38
CA GLN A 2 32.25 -3.68 4.12
C GLN A 2 30.93 -4.24 3.57
N GLN A 3 29.80 -3.68 4.01
CA GLN A 3 28.51 -3.94 3.38
C GLN A 3 27.45 -2.92 3.84
N GLU A 4 27.71 -1.63 3.59
CA GLU A 4 26.74 -0.56 3.91
C GLU A 4 26.49 0.37 2.72
N ASN A 5 26.82 -0.08 1.51
CA ASN A 5 26.75 0.77 0.32
C ASN A 5 25.82 0.22 -0.77
N GLN A 6 24.55 -0.03 -0.45
CA GLN A 6 23.55 -0.33 -1.50
C GLN A 6 22.06 -0.27 -1.11
N ALA A 7 21.69 0.32 0.04
CA ALA A 7 20.27 0.41 0.45
C ALA A 7 19.54 1.70 0.01
N ASN A 8 20.16 2.56 -0.80
CA ASN A 8 19.63 3.90 -1.09
C ASN A 8 19.76 4.35 -2.56
N GLN A 9 19.46 3.45 -3.50
CA GLN A 9 19.43 3.79 -4.94
C GLN A 9 18.28 3.13 -5.73
N ASN A 10 17.42 2.32 -5.11
CA ASN A 10 16.34 1.64 -5.86
C ASN A 10 14.99 1.63 -5.12
N VAL A 11 14.57 2.80 -4.62
CA VAL A 11 13.19 3.02 -4.15
C VAL A 11 12.31 3.62 -5.25
N GLY A 12 12.89 4.00 -6.40
CA GLY A 12 12.20 4.66 -7.50
C GLY A 12 11.70 3.74 -8.62
N SER A 13 11.90 2.43 -8.54
CA SER A 13 11.60 1.52 -9.67
C SER A 13 11.14 0.12 -9.23
N MET A 14 10.30 0.02 -8.20
CA MET A 14 9.62 -1.24 -7.84
C MET A 14 8.17 -1.34 -8.31
N MET A 15 7.71 -0.41 -9.14
CA MET A 15 6.44 -0.56 -9.85
C MET A 15 6.77 -0.62 -11.34
N LYS A 16 6.94 -1.83 -11.87
CA LYS A 16 6.93 -2.06 -13.30
C LYS A 16 5.59 -1.52 -13.83
N PRO A 17 5.58 -0.55 -14.77
CA PRO A 17 4.34 0.11 -15.22
C PRO A 17 3.30 -0.85 -15.84
N GLU A 18 3.72 -2.02 -16.30
CA GLU A 18 2.90 -2.93 -17.11
C GLU A 18 2.34 -4.16 -16.36
N LEU A 19 2.52 -4.27 -15.04
CA LEU A 19 2.28 -5.55 -14.31
C LEU A 19 1.10 -5.59 -13.34
N SER A 20 0.26 -4.57 -13.29
CA SER A 20 -1.09 -4.75 -12.80
C SER A 20 -2.02 -4.66 -14.00
N GLY A 21 -2.53 -5.78 -14.51
CA GLY A 21 -3.67 -5.78 -15.46
C GLY A 21 -4.97 -5.22 -14.84
N THR A 22 -4.83 -4.35 -13.85
CA THR A 22 -5.87 -3.75 -13.06
C THR A 22 -6.02 -2.31 -13.52
N ASP A 23 -7.24 -1.95 -13.90
CA ASP A 23 -7.59 -0.59 -14.24
C ASP A 23 -7.50 0.30 -13.00
N ALA A 24 -6.53 1.22 -12.98
CA ALA A 24 -6.31 2.14 -11.87
C ALA A 24 -7.55 3.01 -11.56
N GLN A 25 -8.35 3.37 -12.58
CA GLN A 25 -9.58 4.15 -12.37
C GLN A 25 -10.66 3.31 -11.70
N LYS A 26 -10.75 2.02 -12.05
CA LYS A 26 -11.66 1.07 -11.40
C LYS A 26 -11.25 0.84 -9.95
N VAL A 27 -9.95 0.62 -9.69
CA VAL A 27 -9.42 0.42 -8.33
C VAL A 27 -9.71 1.62 -7.44
N LYS A 28 -9.49 2.83 -7.96
CA LYS A 28 -9.79 4.06 -7.22
C LYS A 28 -11.27 4.15 -6.82
N GLN A 29 -12.18 3.79 -7.73
CA GLN A 29 -13.62 3.78 -7.46
C GLN A 29 -14.01 2.75 -6.40
N GLU A 30 -13.46 1.53 -6.49
CA GLU A 30 -13.73 0.46 -5.52
C GLU A 30 -13.23 0.86 -4.12
N ILE A 31 -12.02 1.39 -4.01
CA ILE A 31 -11.48 1.87 -2.72
C ILE A 31 -12.38 2.95 -2.12
N GLN A 32 -12.87 3.89 -2.92
CA GLN A 32 -13.76 4.94 -2.42
C GLN A 32 -15.09 4.36 -1.92
N LYS A 33 -15.63 3.36 -2.61
CA LYS A 33 -16.84 2.65 -2.19
C LYS A 33 -16.60 1.90 -0.88
N ASP A 34 -15.52 1.14 -0.79
CA ASP A 34 -15.15 0.37 0.40
C ASP A 34 -15.00 1.29 1.62
N VAL A 35 -14.30 2.40 1.46
CA VAL A 35 -14.16 3.42 2.51
C VAL A 35 -15.51 3.99 2.94
N ASN A 36 -16.41 4.30 1.99
CA ASN A 36 -17.75 4.79 2.30
C ASN A 36 -18.61 3.75 3.03
N GLU A 37 -18.41 2.47 2.72
CA GLU A 37 -19.05 1.34 3.39
C GLU A 37 -18.37 0.98 4.74
N GLY A 38 -17.30 1.69 5.10
CA GLY A 38 -16.50 1.41 6.30
C GLY A 38 -15.64 0.15 6.19
N GLN A 39 -15.56 -0.46 5.01
CA GLN A 39 -14.69 -1.60 4.75
C GLN A 39 -13.23 -1.14 4.74
N GLY A 40 -12.42 -1.68 5.64
CA GLY A 40 -11.03 -1.25 5.83
C GLY A 40 -10.87 0.06 6.63
N ALA A 41 -11.95 0.65 7.13
CA ALA A 41 -11.88 1.76 8.08
C ALA A 41 -11.53 1.22 9.47
N MET A 42 -10.23 1.13 9.76
CA MET A 42 -9.76 0.74 11.09
C MET A 42 -9.62 1.98 11.97
N THR A 43 -10.31 2.01 13.12
CA THR A 43 -10.11 3.11 14.07
C THR A 43 -8.74 2.99 14.73
N SER A 44 -8.17 4.11 15.17
CA SER A 44 -6.85 4.13 15.84
C SER A 44 -6.81 3.24 17.08
N ARG A 45 -7.94 3.06 17.76
CA ARG A 45 -8.11 2.15 18.89
C ARG A 45 -8.00 0.69 18.46
N GLU A 46 -8.71 0.30 17.40
CA GLU A 46 -8.69 -1.08 16.89
C GLU A 46 -7.32 -1.45 16.33
N ALA A 47 -6.70 -0.55 15.57
CA ALA A 47 -5.34 -0.73 15.06
C ALA A 47 -4.30 -0.88 16.17
N GLY A 48 -4.46 -0.12 17.27
CA GLY A 48 -3.58 -0.19 18.43
C GLY A 48 -3.67 -1.51 19.20
N ALA A 49 -4.81 -2.18 19.13
CA ALA A 49 -5.07 -3.45 19.82
C ALA A 49 -4.58 -4.69 19.03
N MET A 50 -4.21 -4.55 17.75
CA MET A 50 -3.71 -5.65 16.91
C MET A 50 -2.23 -5.98 17.14
N ARG A 51 -1.60 -5.42 18.17
CA ARG A 51 -0.14 -5.52 18.41
C ARG A 51 0.28 -6.68 19.31
N ASP A 52 -0.66 -7.54 19.74
CA ASP A 52 -0.38 -8.71 20.58
C ASP A 52 -0.26 -10.01 19.79
#